data_AF-A0A0G4E410-F1
#
_entry.id   AF-A0A0G4E410-F1
#
_cell.length_a   1.000
_cell.length_b   1.000
_cell.length_c   1.000
_cell.angle_alpha   90.00
_cell.angle_beta   90.00
_cell.angle_gamma   90.00
#
_symmetry.space_group_name_H-M   'P 1'
#
loop_
_entity.id
_entity.type
_entity.pdbx_description
1 polymer ?
#
loop_
_entity_poly.entity_id
_entity_poly.type
_entity_poly.pdbx_seq_one_letter_code
_entity_poly.pdbx_strand_id
1 'polypeptide(L)'
;MDSWPVSVLIYSEKEKLVKLSELPKSLKGKAWAEIKASSPPLAELLKKDDLKEIVEFFSASIFIDARHAPCLPSEPLKGRKPREKS
;
A
#
# COMPACT_ATOMS: atom_id res chain seq x y z
N MET A 1 -7.31 15.58 27.23
CA MET A 1 -5.87 15.93 27.34
C MET A 1 -5.15 14.98 26.42
N ASP A 2 -5.22 15.28 25.14
CA ASP A 2 -4.97 14.34 24.05
C ASP A 2 -3.55 14.54 23.55
N SER A 3 -2.60 14.05 24.33
CA SER A 3 -1.19 14.03 23.94
C SER A 3 -0.94 12.80 23.07
N TRP A 4 -0.96 13.00 21.76
CA TRP A 4 -0.36 12.06 20.83
C TRP A 4 0.76 12.75 20.08
N PRO A 5 2.01 12.31 20.24
CA PRO A 5 2.85 12.02 19.11
C PRO A 5 2.75 10.51 18.90
N VAL A 6 1.82 10.05 18.05
CA VAL A 6 2.01 8.72 17.45
C VAL A 6 3.32 8.84 16.68
N SER A 7 4.31 8.03 17.02
CA SER A 7 5.51 7.90 16.21
C SER A 7 5.11 7.40 14.83
N VAL A 8 4.92 8.32 13.88
CA VAL A 8 4.69 7.97 12.48
C VAL A 8 5.99 7.34 12.01
N LEU A 9 5.97 6.04 11.73
CA LEU A 9 7.09 5.37 11.09
C LEU A 9 7.25 5.99 9.70
N ILE A 10 8.22 6.90 9.58
CA ILE A 10 8.61 7.48 8.31
C ILE A 10 9.43 6.41 7.59
N TYR A 11 8.77 5.65 6.73
CA TYR A 11 9.41 4.62 5.93
C TYR A 11 10.52 5.23 5.07
N SER A 12 11.76 4.84 5.31
CA SER A 12 12.92 5.28 4.54
C SER A 12 12.94 4.63 3.15
N GLU A 13 13.52 5.32 2.17
CA GLU A 13 13.46 5.13 0.70
C GLU A 13 13.76 3.73 0.10
N LYS A 14 13.95 2.68 0.92
CA LYS A 14 14.30 1.32 0.47
C LYS A 14 13.12 0.36 0.34
N GLU A 15 11.96 0.71 0.87
CA GLU A 15 10.79 -0.17 0.79
C GLU A 15 10.08 0.01 -0.54
N LYS A 16 9.97 -1.10 -1.29
CA LYS A 16 9.24 -1.15 -2.55
C LYS A 16 7.77 -1.23 -2.23
N LEU A 17 7.02 -0.16 -2.45
CA LEU A 17 5.58 -0.15 -2.32
C LEU A 17 4.93 -0.41 -3.69
N VAL A 18 3.78 -1.09 -3.67
CA VAL A 18 2.96 -1.33 -4.84
C VAL A 18 1.57 -0.74 -4.62
N LYS A 19 1.06 -0.03 -5.62
CA LYS A 19 -0.26 0.58 -5.61
C LYS A 19 -1.32 -0.48 -5.88
N LEU A 20 -2.34 -0.58 -5.03
CA LEU A 20 -3.50 -1.46 -5.23
C LEU A 20 -4.69 -0.76 -5.89
N SER A 21 -4.76 0.56 -5.78
CA SER A 21 -5.79 1.37 -6.43
C SER A 21 -5.55 1.47 -7.94
N GLU A 22 -6.62 1.50 -8.74
CA GLU A 22 -6.58 1.70 -10.21
C GLU A 22 -5.86 0.61 -11.02
N LEU A 23 -5.69 -0.59 -10.44
CA LEU A 23 -5.08 -1.70 -11.15
C LEU A 23 -5.95 -2.23 -12.31
N PRO A 24 -5.34 -2.57 -13.46
CA PRO A 24 -6.01 -3.34 -14.50
C PRO A 24 -6.62 -4.64 -13.95
N LYS A 25 -7.80 -5.03 -14.45
CA LYS A 25 -8.52 -6.24 -13.98
C LYS A 25 -7.64 -7.51 -14.00
N SER A 26 -6.76 -7.64 -15.00
CA SER A 26 -5.81 -8.74 -15.15
C SER A 26 -4.78 -8.82 -14.01
N LEU A 27 -4.33 -7.67 -13.50
CA LEU A 27 -3.37 -7.59 -12.40
C LEU A 27 -4.06 -7.67 -11.04
N LYS A 28 -5.27 -7.12 -10.90
CA LYS A 28 -6.05 -7.16 -9.66
C LYS A 28 -6.28 -8.59 -9.17
N GLY A 29 -6.66 -9.50 -10.08
CA GLY A 29 -6.89 -10.91 -9.74
C GLY A 29 -5.61 -11.62 -9.25
N LYS A 30 -4.48 -11.35 -9.91
CA LYS A 30 -3.17 -11.94 -9.54
C LYS A 30 -2.67 -11.39 -8.21
N ALA A 31 -2.64 -10.07 -8.05
CA ALA A 31 -2.27 -9.42 -6.80
C ALA A 31 -3.15 -9.90 -5.63
N TRP A 32 -4.46 -10.07 -5.87
CA TRP A 32 -5.37 -10.59 -4.85
C TRP A 32 -5.05 -12.03 -4.42
N ALA A 33 -4.65 -12.89 -5.36
CA ALA A 33 -4.23 -14.25 -5.04
C ALA A 33 -2.93 -14.25 -4.21
N GLU A 34 -1.95 -13.43 -4.61
CA GLU A 34 -0.67 -13.29 -3.91
C GLU A 34 -0.81 -12.70 -2.50
N ILE A 35 -1.64 -11.67 -2.33
CA ILE A 35 -1.91 -11.05 -1.03
C ILE A 35 -2.58 -12.05 -0.09
N LYS A 36 -3.60 -12.77 -0.56
CA LYS A 36 -4.26 -13.82 0.25
C LYS A 36 -3.31 -14.93 0.68
N ALA A 37 -2.36 -15.31 -0.17
CA ALA A 37 -1.40 -16.36 0.13
C ALA A 37 -0.27 -15.87 1.06
N SER A 38 0.21 -14.65 0.87
CA SER A 38 1.34 -14.09 1.64
C SER A 38 0.92 -13.47 2.98
N SER A 39 -0.28 -12.89 3.06
CA SER A 39 -0.79 -12.22 4.26
C SER A 39 -2.32 -12.27 4.32
N PRO A 40 -2.90 -13.36 4.87
CA PRO A 40 -4.33 -13.45 5.12
C PRO A 40 -4.92 -12.28 5.92
N PRO A 41 -4.27 -11.76 6.99
CA PRO A 41 -4.80 -10.60 7.74
C PRO A 41 -4.90 -9.33 6.89
N LEU A 42 -3.94 -9.11 5.97
CA LEU A 42 -4.00 -7.98 5.03
C LEU A 42 -5.18 -8.15 4.06
N ALA A 43 -5.40 -9.37 3.55
CA ALA A 43 -6.55 -9.65 2.70
C ALA A 43 -7.90 -9.44 3.41
N GLU A 44 -8.00 -9.78 4.70
CA GLU A 44 -9.19 -9.52 5.51
C GLU A 44 -9.42 -8.02 5.71
N LEU A 45 -8.38 -7.26 6.00
CA LEU A 45 -8.45 -5.80 6.13
C LEU A 45 -8.95 -5.16 4.82
N LEU A 46 -8.39 -5.53 3.68
CA LEU A 46 -8.76 -5.01 2.36
C LEU A 46 -10.20 -5.36 1.94
N LYS A 47 -10.83 -6.33 2.59
CA LYS A 47 -12.23 -6.70 2.36
C LYS A 47 -13.22 -5.86 3.16
N LYS A 48 -12.80 -5.25 4.27
CA LYS A 48 -13.70 -4.49 5.16
C LYS A 48 -14.34 -3.31 4.41
N ASP A 49 -15.64 -3.14 4.58
CA ASP A 49 -16.38 -2.07 3.92
C ASP A 49 -16.00 -0.71 4.50
N ASP A 50 -15.79 -0.59 5.81
CA ASP A 50 -15.30 0.64 6.46
C ASP A 50 -14.02 1.19 5.81
N LEU A 51 -13.08 0.31 5.43
CA LEU A 51 -11.85 0.73 4.78
C LEU A 51 -12.13 1.25 3.36
N LYS A 52 -13.05 0.63 2.62
CA LYS A 52 -13.45 1.09 1.29
C LYS A 52 -14.12 2.45 1.37
N GLU A 53 -15.00 2.64 2.35
CA GLU A 53 -15.66 3.92 2.61
C GLU A 53 -14.65 5.03 2.91
N ILE A 54 -13.66 4.77 3.76
CA ILE A 54 -12.58 5.74 4.05
C ILE A 54 -11.80 6.07 2.77
N VAL A 55 -11.44 5.06 1.97
CA VAL A 55 -10.68 5.25 0.74
C VAL A 55 -11.47 6.07 -0.28
N GLU A 56 -12.76 5.82 -0.41
CA GLU A 56 -13.65 6.59 -1.27
C GLU A 56 -13.83 8.02 -0.76
N PHE A 57 -14.12 8.19 0.53
CA PHE A 57 -14.33 9.48 1.18
C PHE A 57 -13.12 10.42 1.01
N PHE A 58 -11.91 9.90 1.15
CA PHE A 58 -10.68 10.69 0.97
C PHE A 58 -10.10 10.63 -0.44
N SER A 59 -10.75 9.93 -1.39
CA SER A 59 -10.17 9.64 -2.72
C SER A 59 -8.73 9.10 -2.61
N ALA A 60 -8.49 8.23 -1.63
CA ALA A 60 -7.17 7.77 -1.26
C ALA A 60 -6.65 6.67 -2.19
N SER A 61 -5.33 6.54 -2.28
CA SER A 61 -4.69 5.40 -2.92
C SER A 61 -4.11 4.46 -1.87
N ILE A 62 -4.39 3.17 -1.99
CA ILE A 62 -3.84 2.14 -1.11
C ILE A 62 -2.50 1.67 -1.69
N PHE A 63 -1.46 1.71 -0.85
CA PHE A 63 -0.15 1.14 -1.14
C PHE A 63 0.17 0.04 -0.11
N ILE A 64 0.76 -1.06 -0.56
CA ILE A 64 1.24 -2.14 0.31
C ILE A 64 2.70 -2.46 -0.02
N ASP A 65 3.38 -3.21 0.86
CA ASP A 65 4.72 -3.73 0.56
C ASP A 65 4.68 -4.67 -0.65
N ALA A 66 5.60 -4.47 -1.60
CA ALA A 66 5.75 -5.29 -2.80
C ALA A 66 5.94 -6.78 -2.51
N ARG A 67 6.45 -7.15 -1.32
CA ARG A 67 6.56 -8.55 -0.87
C ARG A 67 5.22 -9.28 -0.87
N HIS A 68 4.11 -8.56 -0.69
CA HIS A 68 2.77 -9.14 -0.66
C HIS A 68 2.10 -9.25 -2.03
N ALA A 69 2.59 -8.51 -3.03
CA ALA A 69 2.10 -8.57 -4.40
C ALA A 69 3.25 -8.30 -5.40
N PRO A 70 4.22 -9.22 -5.52
CA PRO A 70 5.39 -9.05 -6.39
C PRO A 70 5.04 -8.98 -7.87
N CYS A 71 3.83 -9.40 -8.28
CA CYS A 71 3.37 -9.24 -9.66
C CYS A 71 3.10 -7.78 -10.06
N LEU A 72 3.05 -6.85 -9.11
CA LEU A 72 2.78 -5.45 -9.36
C LEU A 72 4.08 -4.65 -9.56
N PRO A 73 4.08 -3.65 -10.46
CA PRO A 73 5.22 -2.76 -10.60
C PRO A 73 5.40 -1.97 -9.30
N SER A 74 6.60 -2.03 -8.71
CA SER A 74 6.94 -1.18 -7.57
C SER A 74 6.98 0.27 -8.02
N GLU A 75 6.10 1.11 -7.48
CA GLU A 75 6.16 2.54 -7.73
C GLU A 75 7.15 3.18 -6.76
N PRO A 76 8.19 3.88 -7.24
CA PRO A 76 8.89 4.82 -6.37
C PRO A 76 7.88 5.92 -6.03
N LEU A 77 7.62 6.13 -4.73
CA LEU A 77 6.70 7.16 -4.26
C LEU A 77 6.98 8.50 -4.96
N LYS A 78 6.08 8.93 -5.85
CA LYS A 78 6.19 10.21 -6.57
C LYS A 78 6.38 11.34 -5.55
N GLY A 79 7.50 12.06 -5.65
CA GLY A 79 7.82 13.20 -4.78
C GLY A 79 8.99 12.98 -3.81
N ARG A 80 9.50 11.76 -3.67
CA ARG A 80 10.76 11.52 -2.95
C ARG A 80 11.90 11.45 -3.97
N LYS A 81 12.63 12.55 -4.14
CA LYS A 81 13.94 12.49 -4.81
C LYS A 81 14.79 11.52 -3.97
N PRO A 82 15.44 10.51 -4.56
CA PRO A 82 16.49 9.79 -3.86
C PRO A 82 17.46 10.86 -3.34
N ARG A 83 17.79 10.84 -2.05
CA ARG A 83 18.82 11.72 -1.53
C ARG A 83 20.12 11.35 -2.25
N GLU A 84 20.44 12.11 -3.29
CA GLU A 84 21.71 12.00 -4.02
C GLU A 84 22.79 12.29 -2.99
N LYS A 85 23.60 11.28 -2.67
CA LYS A 85 24.72 11.45 -1.74
C LYS A 85 25.76 12.33 -2.43
N SER A 86 25.89 13.57 -1.96
CA SER A 86 27.06 14.41 -2.21
C SER A 86 28.18 14.06 -1.23
#